data_AF-A0A820I791-F1
#
_entry.id   AF-A0A820I791-F1
#
_cell.length_a   1.000
_cell.length_b   1.000
_cell.length_c   1.000
_cell.angle_alpha   90.00
_cell.angle_beta   90.00
_cell.angle_gamma   90.00
#
_symmetry.space_group_name_H-M   'P 1'
#
loop_
_entity.id
_entity.type
_entity.pdbx_description
1 polymer ?
#
loop_
_entity_poly.entity_id
_entity_poly.type
_entity_poly.pdbx_seq_one_letter_code
_entity_poly.pdbx_strand_id
1 'polypeptide(L)'
;MDFLNAFNNLQNRLLNFKVVQLPKRKQFTLKDVSAHCTENDCWMVIKDLVYDVTEFMQEHPGGFDIMLEYAGTDATMAFADKPHSLDAWVILEKYIV
;
A
#
# COMPACT_ATOMS: atom_id res chain seq x y z
N MET A 1 26.01 44.92 -11.34
CA MET A 1 24.55 44.73 -11.31
C MET A 1 24.17 43.75 -12.42
N ASP A 2 23.91 42.46 -12.21
CA ASP A 2 23.77 41.72 -10.97
C ASP A 2 23.68 40.21 -11.27
N PHE A 3 24.63 39.69 -12.05
CA PHE A 3 24.73 38.25 -12.35
C PHE A 3 24.83 37.40 -11.09
N LEU A 4 25.52 37.90 -10.07
CA LEU A 4 25.61 37.27 -8.76
C LEU A 4 24.25 37.26 -8.05
N ASN A 5 23.46 38.33 -8.14
CA ASN A 5 22.12 38.38 -7.56
C ASN A 5 21.12 37.51 -8.34
N ALA A 6 21.25 37.42 -9.66
CA ALA A 6 20.46 36.49 -10.47
C ALA A 6 20.79 35.01 -10.12
N PHE A 7 22.07 34.68 -9.96
CA PHE A 7 22.53 33.37 -9.54
C PHE A 7 22.06 33.03 -8.12
N ASN A 8 22.22 33.94 -7.17
CA ASN A 8 21.76 33.77 -5.79
C ASN A 8 20.23 33.66 -5.70
N ASN A 9 19.50 34.41 -6.53
CA ASN A 9 18.03 34.29 -6.62
C ASN A 9 17.60 32.96 -7.25
N LEU A 10 18.34 32.45 -8.24
CA LEU A 10 18.05 31.15 -8.83
C LEU A 10 18.37 30.02 -7.83
N GLN A 11 19.50 30.08 -7.13
CA GLN A 11 19.84 29.14 -6.06
C GLN A 11 18.79 29.18 -4.94
N ASN A 12 18.36 30.36 -4.50
CA ASN A 12 17.29 30.49 -3.50
C ASN A 12 15.93 29.98 -3.99
N ARG A 13 15.61 30.11 -5.29
CA ARG A 13 14.39 29.50 -5.88
C ARG A 13 14.48 27.98 -6.00
N LEU A 14 15.65 27.43 -6.28
CA LEU A 14 15.89 25.98 -6.33
C LEU A 14 15.89 25.37 -4.91
N LEU A 15 16.37 26.10 -3.91
CA LEU A 15 16.29 25.68 -2.50
C LEU A 15 14.86 25.82 -1.93
N ASN A 16 14.07 26.77 -2.44
CA ASN A 16 12.64 26.96 -2.11
C ASN A 16 11.69 26.19 -3.03
N PHE A 17 12.18 25.30 -3.89
CA PHE A 17 11.34 24.28 -4.48
C PHE A 17 10.84 23.42 -3.32
N LYS A 18 9.62 23.72 -2.85
CA LYS A 18 8.93 22.89 -1.86
C LYS A 18 8.93 21.49 -2.45
N VAL A 19 9.80 20.63 -1.92
CA VAL A 19 9.68 19.18 -2.09
C VAL A 19 8.23 18.90 -1.79
N VAL A 20 7.49 18.40 -2.78
CA VAL A 20 6.09 18.03 -2.61
C VAL A 20 6.10 16.96 -1.53
N GLN A 21 5.78 17.36 -0.31
CA GLN A 21 5.69 16.46 0.83
C GLN A 21 4.47 15.58 0.54
N LEU A 22 4.73 14.40 -0.04
CA LEU A 22 3.71 13.38 -0.18
C LEU A 22 3.17 13.06 1.21
N PRO A 23 1.87 12.79 1.34
CA PRO A 23 1.30 12.42 2.62
C PRO A 23 2.10 11.25 3.20
N LYS A 24 2.56 11.42 4.45
CA LYS A 24 3.29 10.37 5.15
C LYS A 24 2.33 9.20 5.36
N ARG A 25 2.52 8.13 4.58
CA ARG A 25 1.76 6.89 4.76
C ARG A 25 2.23 6.17 6.02
N LYS A 26 1.31 5.46 6.66
CA LYS A 26 1.65 4.56 7.76
C LYS A 26 2.57 3.46 7.21
N GLN A 27 3.55 3.07 8.01
CA GLN A 27 4.48 2.00 7.67
C GLN A 27 4.28 0.87 8.65
N PHE A 28 4.36 -0.34 8.13
CA PHE A 28 4.19 -1.57 8.88
C PHE A 28 5.38 -2.49 8.58
N THR A 29 5.83 -3.19 9.61
CA THR A 29 6.71 -4.32 9.44
C THR A 29 5.88 -5.57 9.13
N LEU A 30 6.50 -6.60 8.55
CA LEU A 30 5.83 -7.90 8.39
C LEU A 30 5.37 -8.49 9.72
N LYS A 31 6.04 -8.16 10.83
CA LYS A 31 5.61 -8.57 12.17
C LYS A 31 4.32 -7.88 12.61
N ASP A 32 4.12 -6.63 12.22
CA ASP A 32 2.86 -5.92 12.50
C ASP A 32 1.73 -6.61 11.73
N VAL A 33 1.94 -6.92 10.45
CA VAL A 33 0.95 -7.62 9.60
C VAL A 33 0.65 -9.02 10.13
N SER A 34 1.67 -9.77 10.58
CA SER A 34 1.49 -11.16 11.04
C SER A 34 0.67 -11.28 12.33
N ALA A 35 0.42 -10.18 13.05
CA ALA A 35 -0.50 -10.18 14.18
C ALA A 35 -1.97 -10.30 13.74
N HIS A 36 -2.28 -9.95 12.49
CA HIS A 36 -3.62 -9.93 11.90
C HIS A 36 -3.80 -11.14 10.98
N CYS A 37 -3.87 -12.34 11.58
CA CYS A 37 -3.85 -13.63 10.88
C CYS A 37 -5.08 -14.52 11.16
N THR A 38 -6.24 -13.93 11.48
CA THR A 38 -7.46 -14.69 11.81
C THR A 38 -8.64 -14.27 10.94
N GLU A 39 -9.71 -15.07 10.91
CA GLU A 39 -10.91 -14.78 10.11
C GLU A 39 -11.57 -13.43 10.42
N ASN A 40 -11.48 -12.97 11.67
CA ASN A 40 -12.11 -11.73 12.16
C ASN A 40 -11.06 -10.60 12.33
N ASP A 41 -9.83 -10.84 11.91
CA ASP A 41 -8.73 -9.87 11.94
C ASP A 41 -7.64 -10.34 10.95
N CYS A 42 -7.80 -9.97 9.68
CA CYS A 42 -6.99 -10.49 8.57
C CYS A 42 -6.39 -9.36 7.75
N TRP A 43 -5.07 -9.20 7.86
CA TRP A 43 -4.32 -8.31 6.98
C TRP A 43 -3.43 -9.09 6.02
N MET A 44 -3.16 -8.51 4.85
CA MET A 44 -2.25 -9.10 3.86
C MET A 44 -1.39 -8.01 3.21
N VAL A 45 -0.20 -8.39 2.78
CA VAL A 45 0.64 -7.55 1.91
C VAL A 45 0.43 -7.96 0.45
N ILE A 46 0.16 -6.98 -0.41
CA ILE A 46 0.14 -7.16 -1.87
C ILE A 46 0.91 -5.99 -2.50
N LYS A 47 2.01 -6.26 -3.20
CA LYS A 47 2.87 -5.25 -3.85
C LYS A 47 3.28 -4.11 -2.88
N ASP A 48 3.86 -4.48 -1.74
CA ASP A 48 4.37 -3.58 -0.70
C ASP A 48 3.32 -2.68 -0.01
N LEU A 49 2.02 -2.91 -0.26
CA LEU A 49 0.92 -2.25 0.44
C LEU A 49 0.24 -3.23 1.39
N VAL A 50 -0.25 -2.72 2.51
CA VAL A 50 -0.96 -3.49 3.53
C VAL A 50 -2.46 -3.27 3.36
N TYR A 51 -3.21 -4.36 3.38
CA TYR A 51 -4.65 -4.37 3.21
C TYR A 51 -5.31 -5.05 4.41
N ASP A 52 -6.29 -4.38 5.02
CA ASP A 52 -7.20 -5.00 5.97
C ASP A 52 -8.39 -5.58 5.21
N VAL A 53 -8.35 -6.89 4.98
CA VAL A 53 -9.35 -7.59 4.17
C VAL A 53 -10.39 -8.32 5.02
N THR A 54 -10.44 -8.05 6.33
CA THR A 54 -11.31 -8.73 7.30
C THR A 54 -12.77 -8.80 6.83
N GLU A 55 -13.33 -7.66 6.42
CA GLU A 55 -14.72 -7.58 5.96
C GLU A 55 -14.94 -8.21 4.57
N PHE A 56 -13.87 -8.38 3.78
CA PHE A 56 -13.95 -8.94 2.43
C PHE A 56 -13.83 -10.47 2.40
N MET A 57 -13.33 -11.08 3.48
CA MET A 57 -13.00 -12.51 3.54
C MET A 57 -14.14 -13.41 3.03
N GLN A 58 -15.39 -13.13 3.40
CA GLN A 58 -16.57 -13.93 3.00
C GLN A 58 -17.11 -13.56 1.62
N GLU A 59 -16.79 -12.37 1.11
CA GLU A 59 -17.25 -11.88 -0.20
C GLU A 59 -16.30 -12.26 -1.34
N HIS A 60 -15.11 -12.77 -1.01
CA HIS A 60 -14.10 -13.12 -2.00
C HIS A 60 -14.57 -14.23 -2.94
N PRO A 61 -14.68 -13.96 -4.27
CA PRO A 61 -15.17 -14.95 -5.23
C PRO A 61 -14.32 -16.22 -5.33
N GLY A 62 -13.03 -16.15 -4.99
CA GLY A 62 -12.14 -17.30 -4.93
C GLY A 62 -12.31 -18.18 -3.69
N GLY A 63 -13.19 -17.78 -2.77
CA GLY A 63 -13.49 -18.48 -1.52
C GLY A 63 -12.75 -17.89 -0.32
N PHE A 64 -13.32 -18.14 0.85
CA PHE A 64 -12.77 -17.73 2.15
C PHE A 64 -11.48 -18.51 2.50
N ASP A 65 -11.49 -19.82 2.30
CA ASP A 65 -10.40 -20.71 2.75
C ASP A 65 -9.04 -20.33 2.15
N ILE A 66 -9.02 -19.93 0.88
CA ILE A 66 -7.78 -19.53 0.21
C ILE A 66 -7.22 -18.22 0.75
N MET A 67 -8.08 -17.31 1.23
CA MET A 67 -7.60 -16.08 1.88
C MET A 67 -6.99 -16.39 3.24
N LEU A 68 -7.62 -17.27 4.02
CA LEU A 68 -7.14 -17.63 5.35
C LEU A 68 -5.74 -18.27 5.32
N GLU A 69 -5.38 -18.99 4.25
CA GLU A 69 -4.03 -19.55 4.06
C GLU A 69 -2.93 -18.47 4.03
N TYR A 70 -3.25 -17.25 3.61
CA TYR A 70 -2.31 -16.13 3.49
C TYR A 70 -2.54 -15.02 4.53
N ALA A 71 -3.42 -15.23 5.50
CA ALA A 71 -3.71 -14.25 6.55
C ALA A 71 -2.44 -13.89 7.33
N GLY A 72 -2.17 -12.59 7.46
CA GLY A 72 -0.99 -12.05 8.14
C GLY A 72 0.33 -12.17 7.35
N THR A 73 0.28 -12.43 6.03
CA THR A 73 1.48 -12.69 5.21
C THR A 73 1.55 -11.79 3.97
N ASP A 74 2.65 -11.91 3.21
CA ASP A 74 2.76 -11.36 1.87
C ASP A 74 2.13 -12.32 0.85
N ALA A 75 0.96 -11.93 0.35
CA ALA A 75 0.15 -12.67 -0.60
C ALA A 75 0.40 -12.22 -2.05
N THR A 76 1.43 -11.40 -2.34
CA THR A 76 1.66 -10.81 -3.66
C THR A 76 1.72 -11.87 -4.77
N MET A 77 2.47 -12.94 -4.54
CA MET A 77 2.62 -14.02 -5.52
C MET A 77 1.32 -14.83 -5.67
N ALA A 78 0.63 -15.12 -4.56
CA ALA A 78 -0.65 -15.83 -4.58
C ALA A 78 -1.73 -15.05 -5.35
N PHE A 79 -1.77 -13.73 -5.15
CA PHE A 79 -2.67 -12.84 -5.86
C PHE A 79 -2.34 -12.78 -7.36
N ALA A 80 -1.07 -12.69 -7.72
CA ALA A 80 -0.61 -12.59 -9.11
C ALA A 80 -0.75 -13.90 -9.91
N ASP A 81 -0.70 -15.06 -9.24
CA ASP A 81 -0.85 -16.38 -9.87
C ASP A 81 -2.29 -16.65 -10.35
N LYS A 82 -3.28 -15.91 -9.82
CA LYS A 82 -4.68 -16.05 -10.21
C LYS A 82 -5.10 -14.93 -11.19
N PRO A 83 -6.03 -15.21 -12.13
CA PRO A 83 -6.48 -14.23 -13.11
C PRO A 83 -7.48 -13.24 -12.50
N HIS A 84 -7.03 -12.45 -11.51
CA HIS A 84 -7.81 -11.36 -10.95
C HIS A 84 -8.09 -10.30 -12.02
N SER A 85 -9.36 -9.90 -12.15
CA SER A 85 -9.78 -8.86 -13.08
C SER A 85 -9.24 -7.48 -12.66
N LEU A 86 -9.33 -6.49 -13.56
CA LEU A 86 -9.01 -5.11 -13.20
C LEU A 86 -9.87 -4.61 -12.03
N ASP A 87 -11.14 -5.01 -11.97
CA ASP A 87 -12.05 -4.64 -10.88
C ASP A 87 -11.58 -5.18 -9.53
N ALA A 88 -10.94 -6.37 -9.49
CA ALA A 88 -10.37 -6.90 -8.26
C ALA A 88 -9.25 -5.99 -7.70
N TRP A 89 -8.44 -5.38 -8.58
CA TRP A 89 -7.44 -4.39 -8.16
C TRP A 89 -8.07 -3.11 -7.63
N VAL A 90 -9.18 -2.67 -8.22
CA VAL A 90 -9.93 -1.49 -7.73
C VAL A 90 -10.60 -1.77 -6.39
N ILE A 91 -11.11 -2.99 -6.18
CA ILE A 91 -11.69 -3.40 -4.91
C ILE A 91 -10.63 -3.37 -3.79
N LEU A 92 -9.42 -3.86 -4.06
CA LEU A 92 -8.31 -3.84 -3.09
C LEU A 92 -8.02 -2.43 -2.55
N GLU A 93 -8.12 -1.38 -3.38
CA GLU A 93 -7.86 -0.01 -2.94
C GLU A 93 -8.72 0.44 -1.76
N LYS A 94 -9.92 -0.13 -1.61
CA LYS A 94 -10.84 0.19 -0.50
C LYS A 94 -10.31 -0.30 0.86
N TYR A 95 -9.39 -1.26 0.85
CA TYR A 95 -8.94 -1.97 2.04
C TYR A 95 -7.52 -1.56 2.48
N ILE A 96 -6.90 -0.55 1.85
CA ILE A 96 -5.55 -0.08 2.21
C ILE A 96 -5.55 0.57 3.62
N VAL A 97 -4.53 0.24 4.42
CA VAL A 97 -4.30 0.80 5.78
C VAL A 97 -2.98 1.54 5.97
#